data_AF-A0A517IDQ2-F1
#
_entry.id   AF-A0A517IDQ2-F1
#
_cell.length_a   1.000
_cell.length_b   1.000
_cell.length_c   1.000
_cell.angle_alpha   90.00
_cell.angle_beta   90.00
_cell.angle_gamma   90.00
#
_symmetry.space_group_name_H-M   'P 1'
#
loop_
_entity.id
_entity.type
_entity.pdbx_description
1 polymer ?
#
loop_
_entity_poly.entity_id
_entity_poly.type
_entity_poly.pdbx_seq_one_letter_code
_entity_poly.pdbx_strand_id
1 'polypeptide(L)'
;MTFQMPDFSHAFAQRSRDLYHIRFLDDGYPGKAIENEIVPHPLFGTFVIRDYVTQFEETGAPRLKEAIMRVADAAISRMEEFHDAIVFWYPLESSYNYSNQLYYSGLTQSHYMQLLSKVYELTGETKYKIAAEKMFASLKIPVDSGGVYYLSSHGSTVQETPMSPISHILNGWLSAITNIKRFADTFKHKEAHQFWEENMSTLMKMLPLYDIPTLANTRYLLNGPVAFKLATTIQNVEIHKVKLKVPNEGVYDITLPQIKKSWSNFIEPRSVRVEGQKILFNNKKAKINALVSRYPYPTENKLILTLASPESTTLSVDMQHGDFVPTKNRQQNCQFTQIAQVPVAKGFNQLEISIPRELSEWVGYPTIFKQIGTRYYNNYHFIHIVKMEDFYEDTGENIFKHYAEKWNEYVKMWPTMELYNGMEARTYEFIRLR
;
A
#
# COMPACT_ATOMS: atom_id res chain seq x y z
N MET A 1 -29.04 -20.06 -22.39
CA MET A 1 -27.82 -19.63 -23.10
C MET A 1 -26.96 -18.88 -22.09
N THR A 2 -25.66 -19.19 -22.01
CA THR A 2 -24.71 -18.43 -21.19
C THR A 2 -24.56 -17.02 -21.77
N PHE A 3 -24.74 -16.00 -20.93
CA PHE A 3 -24.60 -14.60 -21.37
C PHE A 3 -23.14 -14.35 -21.73
N GLN A 4 -22.89 -13.99 -22.99
CA GLN A 4 -21.56 -13.64 -23.45
C GLN A 4 -21.27 -12.17 -23.13
N MET A 5 -20.24 -11.94 -22.31
CA MET A 5 -19.79 -10.59 -21.94
C MET A 5 -19.38 -9.78 -23.19
N PRO A 6 -19.69 -8.47 -23.26
CA PRO A 6 -19.22 -7.60 -24.34
C PRO A 6 -17.69 -7.51 -24.42
N ASP A 7 -17.18 -7.17 -25.59
CA ASP A 7 -15.75 -6.89 -25.75
C ASP A 7 -15.33 -5.65 -24.94
N PHE A 8 -14.08 -5.66 -24.49
CA PHE A 8 -13.47 -4.49 -23.88
C PHE A 8 -13.22 -3.40 -24.92
N SER A 9 -13.20 -2.14 -24.47
CA SER A 9 -12.75 -1.03 -25.31
C SER A 9 -11.33 -1.32 -25.83
N HIS A 10 -10.95 -0.76 -26.98
CA HIS A 10 -9.62 -1.02 -27.56
C HIS A 10 -8.48 -0.82 -26.55
N ALA A 11 -8.52 0.29 -25.80
CA ALA A 11 -7.50 0.62 -24.81
C ALA A 11 -7.50 -0.36 -23.63
N PHE A 12 -8.68 -0.73 -23.10
CA PHE A 12 -8.74 -1.67 -21.99
C PHE A 12 -8.44 -3.11 -22.41
N ALA A 13 -8.79 -3.50 -23.63
CA ALA A 13 -8.40 -4.78 -24.22
C ALA A 13 -6.87 -4.92 -24.29
N GLN A 14 -6.17 -3.87 -24.75
CA GLN A 14 -4.70 -3.86 -24.78
C GLN A 14 -4.11 -3.90 -23.37
N ARG A 15 -4.60 -3.07 -22.44
CA ARG A 15 -4.15 -3.09 -21.04
C ARG A 15 -4.38 -4.46 -20.38
N SER A 16 -5.53 -5.07 -20.62
CA SER A 16 -5.85 -6.40 -20.12
C SER A 16 -4.87 -7.42 -20.70
N ARG A 17 -4.58 -7.41 -22.00
CA ARG A 17 -3.59 -8.30 -22.61
C ARG A 17 -2.18 -8.13 -22.04
N ASP A 18 -1.77 -6.91 -21.74
CA ASP A 18 -0.38 -6.64 -21.35
C ASP A 18 -0.13 -6.77 -19.84
N LEU A 19 -1.16 -6.58 -19.00
CA LEU A 19 -0.99 -6.48 -17.55
C LEU A 19 -1.83 -7.48 -16.73
N TYR A 20 -3.09 -7.73 -17.11
CA TYR A 20 -4.06 -8.35 -16.21
C TYR A 20 -4.48 -9.76 -16.65
N HIS A 21 -4.52 -10.00 -17.96
CA HIS A 21 -5.02 -11.19 -18.63
C HIS A 21 -6.40 -11.62 -18.13
N ILE A 22 -7.36 -10.67 -18.12
CA ILE A 22 -8.70 -10.89 -17.55
C ILE A 22 -9.44 -12.00 -18.31
N ARG A 23 -10.13 -12.85 -17.54
CA ARG A 23 -11.09 -13.86 -17.97
C ARG A 23 -12.36 -13.76 -17.11
N PHE A 24 -13.46 -14.32 -17.58
CA PHE A 24 -14.75 -14.25 -16.90
C PHE A 24 -15.17 -15.59 -16.31
N LEU A 25 -15.71 -15.56 -15.09
CA LEU A 25 -16.47 -16.67 -14.52
C LEU A 25 -17.90 -16.71 -15.12
N ASP A 26 -18.64 -17.80 -14.88
CA ASP A 26 -19.98 -18.04 -15.44
C ASP A 26 -21.02 -16.97 -15.05
N ASP A 27 -20.87 -16.40 -13.86
CA ASP A 27 -21.71 -15.31 -13.37
C ASP A 27 -21.31 -13.94 -13.93
N GLY A 28 -20.25 -13.86 -14.74
CA GLY A 28 -19.74 -12.65 -15.37
C GLY A 28 -18.71 -11.90 -14.53
N TYR A 29 -18.31 -12.39 -13.36
CA TYR A 29 -17.25 -11.74 -12.58
C TYR A 29 -15.88 -11.94 -13.24
N PRO A 30 -15.01 -10.92 -13.29
CA PRO A 30 -13.67 -11.06 -13.85
C PRO A 30 -12.67 -11.68 -12.86
N GLY A 31 -11.84 -12.56 -13.37
CA GLY A 31 -10.73 -13.19 -12.67
C GLY A 31 -9.49 -13.31 -13.54
N LYS A 32 -8.51 -14.02 -13.02
CA LYS A 32 -7.29 -14.40 -13.76
C LYS A 32 -7.25 -15.91 -13.90
N ALA A 33 -6.80 -16.37 -15.07
CA ALA A 33 -6.48 -17.78 -15.24
C ALA A 33 -5.25 -18.13 -14.39
N ILE A 34 -5.41 -19.07 -13.46
CA ILE A 34 -4.35 -19.68 -12.68
C ILE A 34 -4.50 -21.19 -12.86
N GLU A 35 -3.49 -21.81 -13.47
CA GLU A 35 -3.55 -23.22 -13.87
C GLU A 35 -4.79 -23.52 -14.74
N ASN A 36 -5.72 -24.33 -14.24
CA ASN A 36 -6.93 -24.74 -14.95
C ASN A 36 -8.20 -24.01 -14.48
N GLU A 37 -8.08 -23.04 -13.57
CA GLU A 37 -9.22 -22.33 -12.98
C GLU A 37 -9.13 -20.82 -13.19
N ILE A 38 -10.30 -20.16 -13.19
CA ILE A 38 -10.39 -18.69 -13.20
C ILE A 38 -10.59 -18.25 -11.75
N VAL A 39 -9.54 -17.69 -11.15
CA VAL A 39 -9.59 -17.21 -9.76
C VAL A 39 -10.07 -15.76 -9.76
N PRO A 40 -11.18 -15.44 -9.06
CA PRO A 40 -11.68 -14.07 -8.97
C PRO A 40 -10.66 -13.16 -8.30
N HIS A 41 -10.46 -11.96 -8.86
CA HIS A 41 -9.59 -10.94 -8.26
C HIS A 41 -10.45 -9.79 -7.74
N PRO A 42 -10.40 -9.44 -6.43
CA PRO A 42 -11.28 -8.43 -5.83
C PRO A 42 -11.35 -7.12 -6.61
N LEU A 43 -10.21 -6.63 -7.10
CA LEU A 43 -10.12 -5.38 -7.85
C LEU A 43 -10.62 -5.45 -9.32
N PHE A 44 -10.65 -6.62 -9.97
CA PHE A 44 -10.89 -6.70 -11.42
C PHE A 44 -12.32 -6.32 -11.81
N GLY A 45 -13.30 -6.57 -10.93
CA GLY A 45 -14.69 -6.12 -11.16
C GLY A 45 -14.76 -4.61 -11.36
N THR A 46 -13.95 -3.85 -10.60
CA THR A 46 -13.90 -2.39 -10.74
C THR A 46 -13.35 -1.94 -12.11
N PHE A 47 -12.40 -2.68 -12.68
CA PHE A 47 -11.81 -2.36 -13.99
C PHE A 47 -12.81 -2.59 -15.12
N VAL A 48 -13.50 -3.74 -15.07
CA VAL A 48 -14.50 -4.11 -16.07
C VAL A 48 -15.73 -3.20 -16.00
N ILE A 49 -16.27 -2.94 -14.80
CA ILE A 49 -17.39 -2.02 -14.63
C ILE A 49 -17.03 -0.64 -15.18
N ARG A 50 -15.83 -0.12 -14.86
CA ARG A 50 -15.40 1.19 -15.35
C ARG A 50 -15.30 1.23 -16.88
N ASP A 51 -14.72 0.21 -17.49
CA ASP A 51 -14.62 0.14 -18.96
C ASP A 51 -16.00 0.12 -19.62
N TYR A 52 -16.90 -0.76 -19.17
CA TYR A 52 -18.24 -0.84 -19.73
C TYR A 52 -19.09 0.40 -19.45
N VAL A 53 -18.95 1.04 -18.29
CA VAL A 53 -19.62 2.33 -18.01
C VAL A 53 -19.16 3.39 -19.01
N THR A 54 -17.85 3.52 -19.26
CA THR A 54 -17.33 4.48 -20.25
C THR A 54 -17.87 4.18 -21.65
N GLN A 55 -17.82 2.92 -22.08
CA GLN A 55 -18.40 2.52 -23.38
C GLN A 55 -19.91 2.78 -23.45
N PHE A 56 -20.65 2.59 -22.35
CA PHE A 56 -22.09 2.83 -22.30
C PHE A 56 -22.41 4.33 -22.40
N GLU A 57 -21.64 5.19 -21.72
CA GLU A 57 -21.80 6.65 -21.82
C GLU A 57 -21.53 7.16 -23.24
N GLU A 58 -20.63 6.51 -23.99
CA GLU A 58 -20.31 6.87 -25.38
C GLU A 58 -21.34 6.35 -26.39
N THR A 59 -21.88 5.14 -26.18
CA THR A 59 -22.67 4.43 -27.21
C THR A 59 -24.15 4.25 -26.88
N GLY A 60 -24.53 4.30 -25.60
CA GLY A 60 -25.87 3.98 -25.11
C GLY A 60 -26.31 2.52 -25.30
N ALA A 61 -25.40 1.60 -25.66
CA ALA A 61 -25.77 0.25 -26.05
C ALA A 61 -26.39 -0.57 -24.89
N PRO A 62 -27.64 -1.05 -24.99
CA PRO A 62 -28.33 -1.73 -23.88
C PRO A 62 -27.59 -2.96 -23.33
N ARG A 63 -26.89 -3.70 -24.19
CA ARG A 63 -26.10 -4.88 -23.80
C ARG A 63 -24.95 -4.54 -22.83
N LEU A 64 -24.38 -3.33 -22.92
CA LEU A 64 -23.37 -2.87 -21.96
C LEU A 64 -24.01 -2.61 -20.58
N LYS A 65 -25.22 -2.07 -20.54
CA LYS A 65 -25.96 -1.87 -19.28
C LYS A 65 -26.20 -3.21 -18.56
N GLU A 66 -26.65 -4.22 -19.29
CA GLU A 66 -26.82 -5.58 -18.75
C GLU A 66 -25.48 -6.17 -18.24
N ALA A 67 -24.39 -5.97 -18.98
CA ALA A 67 -23.06 -6.44 -18.56
C ALA A 67 -22.53 -5.72 -17.31
N ILE A 68 -22.73 -4.40 -17.21
CA ILE A 68 -22.39 -3.60 -16.03
C ILE A 68 -23.10 -4.17 -14.80
N MET A 69 -24.42 -4.36 -14.91
CA MET A 69 -25.24 -4.90 -13.83
C MET A 69 -24.80 -6.31 -13.44
N ARG A 70 -24.51 -7.17 -14.42
CA ARG A 70 -24.04 -8.54 -14.18
C ARG A 70 -22.72 -8.56 -13.38
N VAL A 71 -21.74 -7.73 -13.75
CA VAL A 71 -20.47 -7.66 -13.02
C VAL A 71 -20.67 -7.04 -11.63
N ALA A 72 -21.51 -6.02 -11.50
CA ALA A 72 -21.82 -5.39 -10.22
C ALA A 72 -22.54 -6.34 -9.25
N ASP A 73 -23.55 -7.06 -9.71
CA ASP A 73 -24.28 -8.06 -8.93
C ASP A 73 -23.35 -9.21 -8.50
N ALA A 74 -22.52 -9.70 -9.41
CA ALA A 74 -21.53 -10.74 -9.10
C ALA A 74 -20.43 -10.24 -8.13
N ALA A 75 -20.10 -8.95 -8.15
CA ALA A 75 -19.21 -8.36 -7.16
C ALA A 75 -19.88 -8.30 -5.78
N ILE A 76 -21.12 -7.82 -5.71
CA ILE A 76 -21.89 -7.71 -4.46
C ILE A 76 -22.10 -9.08 -3.82
N SER A 77 -22.40 -10.12 -4.60
CA SER A 77 -22.60 -11.48 -4.08
C SER A 77 -21.34 -12.11 -3.46
N ARG A 78 -20.16 -11.55 -3.73
CA ARG A 78 -18.87 -11.98 -3.16
C ARG A 78 -18.44 -11.15 -1.94
N MET A 79 -19.19 -10.10 -1.63
CA MET A 79 -18.90 -9.26 -0.47
C MET A 79 -19.62 -9.81 0.75
N GLU A 80 -18.97 -9.72 1.91
CA GLU A 80 -19.51 -10.21 3.17
C GLU A 80 -19.89 -9.04 4.07
N GLU A 81 -20.91 -9.23 4.91
CA GLU A 81 -21.24 -8.24 5.95
C GLU A 81 -20.12 -8.20 6.99
N PHE A 82 -19.71 -6.99 7.37
CA PHE A 82 -18.67 -6.76 8.36
C PHE A 82 -18.99 -5.46 9.09
N HIS A 83 -19.29 -5.56 10.39
CA HIS A 83 -19.93 -4.48 11.15
C HIS A 83 -21.24 -4.00 10.47
N ASP A 84 -21.39 -2.70 10.22
CA ASP A 84 -22.49 -2.07 9.50
C ASP A 84 -22.23 -1.92 7.98
N ALA A 85 -21.17 -2.57 7.48
CA ALA A 85 -20.68 -2.45 6.11
C ALA A 85 -20.77 -3.77 5.32
N ILE A 86 -20.42 -3.70 4.04
CA ILE A 86 -20.03 -4.87 3.24
C ILE A 86 -18.59 -4.72 2.78
N VAL A 87 -17.85 -5.83 2.72
CA VAL A 87 -16.41 -5.83 2.40
C VAL A 87 -16.05 -6.91 1.40
N PHE A 88 -15.13 -6.58 0.49
CA PHE A 88 -14.52 -7.54 -0.41
C PHE A 88 -13.18 -8.01 0.16
N TRP A 89 -13.18 -9.20 0.76
CA TRP A 89 -11.99 -9.77 1.40
C TRP A 89 -10.92 -10.20 0.38
N TYR A 90 -9.66 -10.07 0.80
CA TYR A 90 -8.48 -10.71 0.22
C TYR A 90 -8.13 -11.95 1.05
N PRO A 91 -8.49 -13.18 0.62
CA PRO A 91 -8.31 -14.39 1.41
C PRO A 91 -6.83 -14.72 1.65
N LEU A 92 -6.51 -15.28 2.83
CA LEU A 92 -5.14 -15.65 3.25
C LEU A 92 -4.37 -16.49 2.22
N GLU A 93 -5.03 -17.50 1.65
CA GLU A 93 -4.44 -18.44 0.69
C GLU A 93 -4.57 -17.98 -0.76
N SER A 94 -5.09 -16.77 -1.00
CA SER A 94 -5.21 -16.27 -2.37
C SER A 94 -3.85 -15.85 -2.93
N SER A 95 -3.66 -16.06 -4.23
CA SER A 95 -2.49 -15.58 -4.98
C SER A 95 -2.33 -14.05 -4.98
N TYR A 96 -3.30 -13.32 -4.41
CA TYR A 96 -3.36 -11.86 -4.37
C TYR A 96 -3.25 -11.30 -2.96
N ASN A 97 -3.19 -12.15 -1.93
CA ASN A 97 -2.94 -11.75 -0.56
C ASN A 97 -1.44 -11.91 -0.22
N TYR A 98 -0.73 -10.79 -0.24
CA TYR A 98 0.70 -10.75 0.13
C TYR A 98 0.92 -10.62 1.64
N SER A 99 -0.15 -10.50 2.43
CA SER A 99 -0.15 -10.39 3.89
C SER A 99 -0.41 -11.74 4.56
N ASN A 100 -0.02 -11.90 5.82
CA ASN A 100 -0.30 -13.10 6.61
C ASN A 100 -1.63 -13.01 7.38
N GLN A 101 -2.49 -12.06 7.02
CA GLN A 101 -3.81 -11.88 7.61
C GLN A 101 -4.88 -11.73 6.50
N LEU A 102 -6.11 -12.15 6.82
CA LEU A 102 -7.29 -11.76 6.06
C LEU A 102 -7.43 -10.23 6.16
N TYR A 103 -7.65 -9.54 5.04
CA TYR A 103 -7.85 -8.09 5.02
C TYR A 103 -8.75 -7.67 3.87
N TYR A 104 -9.31 -6.46 3.93
CA TYR A 104 -9.87 -5.79 2.78
C TYR A 104 -9.14 -4.47 2.51
N SER A 105 -9.27 -3.97 1.28
CA SER A 105 -8.48 -2.84 0.78
C SER A 105 -9.32 -1.58 0.66
N GLY A 106 -8.86 -0.45 1.23
CA GLY A 106 -9.53 0.83 1.08
C GLY A 106 -9.59 1.31 -0.38
N LEU A 107 -8.60 0.95 -1.19
CA LEU A 107 -8.61 1.18 -2.63
C LEU A 107 -9.74 0.40 -3.32
N THR A 108 -9.86 -0.89 -3.02
CA THR A 108 -10.90 -1.75 -3.62
C THR A 108 -12.29 -1.30 -3.22
N GLN A 109 -12.52 -1.08 -1.93
CA GLN A 109 -13.79 -0.62 -1.37
C GLN A 109 -14.20 0.72 -1.97
N SER A 110 -13.28 1.70 -2.02
CA SER A 110 -13.60 3.03 -2.56
C SER A 110 -13.92 3.00 -4.05
N HIS A 111 -13.28 2.13 -4.84
CA HIS A 111 -13.62 1.97 -6.25
C HIS A 111 -14.99 1.35 -6.45
N TYR A 112 -15.34 0.29 -5.71
CA TYR A 112 -16.71 -0.25 -5.79
C TYR A 112 -17.74 0.76 -5.31
N MET A 113 -17.50 1.45 -4.19
CA MET A 113 -18.38 2.51 -3.70
C MET A 113 -18.71 3.52 -4.81
N GLN A 114 -17.71 4.09 -5.47
CA GLN A 114 -17.92 5.09 -6.53
C GLN A 114 -18.57 4.48 -7.77
N LEU A 115 -18.16 3.28 -8.19
CA LEU A 115 -18.72 2.65 -9.39
C LEU A 115 -20.17 2.21 -9.17
N LEU A 116 -20.52 1.70 -8.00
CA LEU A 116 -21.89 1.33 -7.65
C LEU A 116 -22.81 2.56 -7.56
N SER A 117 -22.31 3.70 -7.09
CA SER A 117 -23.02 4.98 -7.22
C SER A 117 -23.34 5.30 -8.68
N LYS A 118 -22.38 5.09 -9.59
CA LYS A 118 -22.59 5.29 -11.02
C LYS A 118 -23.56 4.26 -11.63
N VAL A 119 -23.49 2.99 -11.23
CA VAL A 119 -24.46 1.97 -11.66
C VAL A 119 -25.87 2.35 -11.20
N TYR A 120 -26.04 2.87 -9.99
CA TYR A 120 -27.32 3.41 -9.53
C TYR A 120 -27.81 4.56 -10.41
N GLU A 121 -26.98 5.55 -10.73
CA GLU A 121 -27.37 6.65 -11.64
C GLU A 121 -27.85 6.14 -13.02
N LEU A 122 -27.21 5.10 -13.55
CA LEU A 122 -27.53 4.52 -14.86
C LEU A 122 -28.81 3.65 -14.84
N THR A 123 -29.11 3.01 -13.72
CA THR A 123 -30.14 1.96 -13.63
C THR A 123 -31.37 2.37 -12.83
N GLY A 124 -31.21 3.22 -11.83
CA GLY A 124 -32.22 3.51 -10.81
C GLY A 124 -32.40 2.39 -9.77
N GLU A 125 -31.62 1.29 -9.84
CA GLU A 125 -31.80 0.15 -8.94
C GLU A 125 -31.20 0.42 -7.55
N THR A 126 -32.09 0.54 -6.57
CA THR A 126 -31.75 0.94 -5.19
C THR A 126 -30.74 0.03 -4.50
N LYS A 127 -30.64 -1.25 -4.89
CA LYS A 127 -29.64 -2.19 -4.35
C LYS A 127 -28.20 -1.68 -4.51
N TYR A 128 -27.88 -0.99 -5.61
CA TYR A 128 -26.55 -0.45 -5.85
C TYR A 128 -26.25 0.77 -4.99
N LYS A 129 -27.26 1.61 -4.73
CA LYS A 129 -27.15 2.71 -3.77
C LYS A 129 -26.89 2.19 -2.36
N ILE A 130 -27.68 1.20 -1.91
CA ILE A 130 -27.50 0.57 -0.60
C ILE A 130 -26.11 -0.05 -0.46
N ALA A 131 -25.64 -0.78 -1.49
CA ALA A 131 -24.32 -1.36 -1.50
C ALA A 131 -23.21 -0.30 -1.48
N ALA A 132 -23.36 0.81 -2.23
CA ALA A 132 -22.42 1.92 -2.21
C ALA A 132 -22.34 2.61 -0.83
N GLU A 133 -23.48 2.82 -0.16
CA GLU A 133 -23.53 3.39 1.20
C GLU A 133 -22.87 2.45 2.23
N LYS A 134 -23.14 1.13 2.17
CA LYS A 134 -22.45 0.14 3.01
C LYS A 134 -20.95 0.05 2.71
N MET A 135 -20.54 0.24 1.46
CA MET A 135 -19.12 0.34 1.08
C MET A 135 -18.46 1.60 1.65
N PHE A 136 -19.16 2.74 1.65
CA PHE A 136 -18.66 3.95 2.30
C PHE A 136 -18.45 3.73 3.81
N ALA A 137 -19.38 3.06 4.50
CA ALA A 137 -19.23 2.70 5.90
C ALA A 137 -17.93 1.89 6.16
N SER A 138 -17.57 0.97 5.26
CA SER A 138 -16.33 0.19 5.38
C SER A 138 -15.05 1.03 5.40
N LEU A 139 -15.05 2.22 4.79
CA LEU A 139 -13.87 3.10 4.74
C LEU A 139 -13.60 3.80 6.07
N LYS A 140 -14.56 3.76 7.01
CA LYS A 140 -14.50 4.39 8.33
C LYS A 140 -14.21 3.40 9.46
N ILE A 141 -14.16 2.09 9.18
CA ILE A 141 -13.86 1.06 10.19
C ILE A 141 -12.36 1.15 10.55
N PRO A 142 -11.99 1.34 11.84
CA PRO A 142 -10.60 1.46 12.26
C PRO A 142 -9.74 0.24 11.93
N VAL A 143 -8.46 0.46 11.59
CA VAL A 143 -7.48 -0.62 11.35
C VAL A 143 -7.36 -1.60 12.51
N ASP A 144 -7.44 -1.13 13.76
CA ASP A 144 -7.40 -1.98 14.97
C ASP A 144 -8.67 -2.82 15.15
N SER A 145 -9.74 -2.52 14.41
CA SER A 145 -10.97 -3.33 14.30
C SER A 145 -11.01 -4.15 13.01
N GLY A 146 -9.87 -4.35 12.33
CA GLY A 146 -9.79 -5.10 11.08
C GLY A 146 -10.19 -4.29 9.83
N GLY A 147 -10.39 -2.98 9.96
CA GLY A 147 -10.76 -2.10 8.88
C GLY A 147 -9.60 -1.42 8.16
N VAL A 148 -9.88 -0.27 7.53
CA VAL A 148 -8.92 0.48 6.69
C VAL A 148 -8.78 1.95 7.10
N TYR A 149 -9.56 2.42 8.06
CA TYR A 149 -9.46 3.78 8.60
C TYR A 149 -8.35 3.88 9.63
N TYR A 150 -7.48 4.88 9.47
CA TYR A 150 -6.49 5.20 10.49
C TYR A 150 -6.53 6.70 10.81
N LEU A 151 -6.85 7.01 12.06
CA LEU A 151 -6.75 8.36 12.62
C LEU A 151 -5.30 8.60 13.05
N SER A 152 -4.52 9.18 12.15
CA SER A 152 -3.12 9.49 12.38
C SER A 152 -2.96 10.78 13.19
N SER A 153 -1.74 11.06 13.67
CA SER A 153 -1.43 12.37 14.28
C SER A 153 -1.56 13.55 13.31
N HIS A 154 -1.65 13.30 12.00
CA HIS A 154 -1.90 14.32 10.98
C HIS A 154 -3.40 14.46 10.63
N GLY A 155 -4.23 13.49 11.02
CA GLY A 155 -5.66 13.39 10.73
C GLY A 155 -6.07 12.06 10.06
N SER A 156 -7.27 12.03 9.49
CA SER A 156 -7.92 10.88 8.86
C SER A 156 -7.16 10.37 7.61
N THR A 157 -6.94 9.06 7.53
CA THR A 157 -6.36 8.38 6.36
C THR A 157 -7.11 7.08 6.03
N VAL A 158 -7.13 6.70 4.75
CA VAL A 158 -7.67 5.43 4.26
C VAL A 158 -6.54 4.56 3.72
N GLN A 159 -6.35 3.39 4.31
CA GLN A 159 -5.24 2.49 3.98
C GLN A 159 -5.57 1.58 2.79
N GLU A 160 -4.68 1.51 1.79
CA GLU A 160 -4.83 0.58 0.66
C GLU A 160 -4.79 -0.87 1.13
N THR A 161 -3.87 -1.19 2.05
CA THR A 161 -3.76 -2.48 2.71
C THR A 161 -3.39 -2.24 4.18
N PRO A 162 -4.14 -2.75 5.17
CA PRO A 162 -3.80 -2.57 6.57
C PRO A 162 -2.51 -3.32 6.88
N MET A 163 -1.48 -2.57 7.26
CA MET A 163 -0.15 -3.04 7.63
C MET A 163 0.21 -2.52 9.02
N SER A 164 1.13 -3.20 9.70
CA SER A 164 1.59 -2.82 11.04
C SER A 164 3.12 -2.85 11.06
N PRO A 165 3.82 -1.70 11.08
CA PRO A 165 3.33 -0.30 11.09
C PRO A 165 2.54 0.07 9.83
N ILE A 166 1.78 1.17 9.91
CA ILE A 166 0.93 1.66 8.82
C ILE A 166 1.80 2.05 7.63
N SER A 167 1.42 1.64 6.42
CA SER A 167 2.24 1.84 5.22
C SER A 167 2.03 3.18 4.55
N HIS A 168 0.83 3.77 4.67
CA HIS A 168 0.47 5.03 4.00
C HIS A 168 0.79 4.97 2.50
N ILE A 169 0.24 3.97 1.79
CA ILE A 169 0.39 3.84 0.34
C ILE A 169 -0.32 5.01 -0.37
N LEU A 170 0.43 5.81 -1.11
CA LEU A 170 -0.02 7.09 -1.64
C LEU A 170 -1.08 6.92 -2.72
N ASN A 171 -0.77 6.21 -3.81
CA ASN A 171 -1.68 6.06 -4.96
C ASN A 171 -3.06 5.50 -4.55
N GLY A 172 -3.09 4.57 -3.60
CA GLY A 172 -4.32 3.97 -3.10
C GLY A 172 -5.16 4.97 -2.32
N TRP A 173 -4.50 5.74 -1.44
CA TRP A 173 -5.16 6.79 -0.67
C TRP A 173 -5.66 7.93 -1.56
N LEU A 174 -4.87 8.40 -2.54
CA LEU A 174 -5.28 9.41 -3.52
C LEU A 174 -6.52 8.95 -4.31
N SER A 175 -6.53 7.69 -4.75
CA SER A 175 -7.68 7.11 -5.46
C SER A 175 -8.92 7.04 -4.56
N ALA A 176 -8.74 6.67 -3.29
CA ALA A 176 -9.83 6.65 -2.31
C ALA A 176 -10.43 8.05 -2.10
N ILE A 177 -9.60 9.08 -1.92
CA ILE A 177 -10.04 10.48 -1.78
C ILE A 177 -10.88 10.92 -3.00
N THR A 178 -10.40 10.68 -4.22
CA THR A 178 -11.16 10.97 -5.46
C THR A 178 -12.52 10.25 -5.46
N ASN A 179 -12.54 8.97 -5.11
CA ASN A 179 -13.76 8.17 -5.11
C ASN A 179 -14.76 8.64 -4.04
N ILE A 180 -14.29 9.02 -2.84
CA ILE A 180 -15.13 9.57 -1.76
C ILE A 180 -15.78 10.88 -2.22
N LYS A 181 -15.03 11.78 -2.87
CA LYS A 181 -15.59 13.02 -3.42
C LYS A 181 -16.69 12.75 -4.43
N ARG A 182 -16.44 11.87 -5.41
CA ARG A 182 -17.40 11.49 -6.44
C ARG A 182 -18.67 10.86 -5.83
N PHE A 183 -18.52 9.96 -4.85
CA PHE A 183 -19.64 9.38 -4.10
C PHE A 183 -20.44 10.47 -3.37
N ALA A 184 -19.75 11.37 -2.67
CA ALA A 184 -20.37 12.48 -1.96
C ALA A 184 -21.17 13.39 -2.90
N ASP A 185 -20.64 13.68 -4.09
CA ASP A 185 -21.30 14.51 -5.09
C ASP A 185 -22.52 13.83 -5.73
N THR A 186 -22.42 12.54 -6.06
CA THR A 186 -23.51 11.74 -6.64
C THR A 186 -24.71 11.66 -5.69
N PHE A 187 -24.47 11.40 -4.39
CA PHE A 187 -25.55 11.25 -3.42
C PHE A 187 -25.84 12.48 -2.56
N LYS A 188 -25.11 13.59 -2.76
CA LYS A 188 -25.11 14.76 -1.87
C LYS A 188 -24.88 14.34 -0.40
N HIS A 189 -23.99 13.38 -0.19
CA HIS A 189 -23.77 12.71 1.09
C HIS A 189 -22.87 13.55 1.99
N LYS A 190 -23.48 14.28 2.95
CA LYS A 190 -22.79 15.26 3.80
C LYS A 190 -21.62 14.66 4.59
N GLU A 191 -21.80 13.49 5.19
CA GLU A 191 -20.74 12.83 5.97
C GLU A 191 -19.57 12.40 5.07
N ALA A 192 -19.83 12.01 3.81
CA ALA A 192 -18.77 11.62 2.89
C ALA A 192 -17.99 12.85 2.40
N HIS A 193 -18.68 13.98 2.24
CA HIS A 193 -18.04 15.25 1.94
C HIS A 193 -17.11 15.69 3.09
N GLN A 194 -17.59 15.66 4.33
CA GLN A 194 -16.77 15.95 5.50
C GLN A 194 -15.56 15.00 5.59
N PHE A 195 -15.78 13.69 5.39
CA PHE A 195 -14.69 12.71 5.41
C PHE A 195 -13.65 12.96 4.31
N TRP A 196 -14.09 13.43 3.14
CA TRP A 196 -13.19 13.89 2.07
C TRP A 196 -12.37 15.11 2.49
N GLU A 197 -12.99 16.15 3.08
CA GLU A 197 -12.28 17.34 3.58
C GLU A 197 -11.23 16.99 4.64
N GLU A 198 -11.56 16.09 5.57
CA GLU A 198 -10.62 15.60 6.59
C GLU A 198 -9.42 14.88 5.98
N ASN A 199 -9.64 14.03 4.98
CA ASN A 199 -8.56 13.34 4.27
C ASN A 199 -7.73 14.33 3.43
N MET A 200 -8.34 15.33 2.80
CA MET A 200 -7.63 16.39 2.07
C MET A 200 -6.72 17.19 3.00
N SER A 201 -7.23 17.62 4.15
CA SER A 201 -6.45 18.32 5.18
C SER A 201 -5.25 17.48 5.64
N THR A 202 -5.46 16.17 5.82
CA THR A 202 -4.40 15.24 6.22
C THR A 202 -3.37 15.05 5.11
N LEU A 203 -3.81 14.89 3.86
CA LEU A 203 -2.95 14.74 2.70
C LEU A 203 -2.02 15.95 2.55
N MET A 204 -2.56 17.18 2.64
CA MET A 204 -1.74 18.40 2.55
C MET A 204 -0.59 18.43 3.55
N LYS A 205 -0.82 17.97 4.79
CA LYS A 205 0.23 17.89 5.83
C LYS A 205 1.27 16.80 5.53
N MET A 206 0.85 15.72 4.88
CA MET A 206 1.69 14.54 4.63
C MET A 206 2.41 14.56 3.27
N LEU A 207 1.98 15.37 2.30
CA LEU A 207 2.63 15.46 0.97
C LEU A 207 4.16 15.61 1.01
N PRO A 208 4.76 16.44 1.90
CA PRO A 208 6.21 16.55 1.99
C PRO A 208 6.93 15.22 2.29
N LEU A 209 6.27 14.28 2.96
CA LEU A 209 6.86 12.97 3.31
C LEU A 209 7.08 12.09 2.07
N TYR A 210 6.31 12.31 1.00
CA TYR A 210 6.38 11.53 -0.23
C TYR A 210 7.33 12.09 -1.28
N ASP A 211 7.89 13.26 -1.05
CA ASP A 211 8.80 13.91 -1.99
C ASP A 211 10.23 13.37 -1.87
N ILE A 212 10.92 13.16 -3.01
CA ILE A 212 12.32 12.72 -3.05
C ILE A 212 13.11 13.53 -4.10
N PRO A 213 13.54 14.76 -3.77
CA PRO A 213 14.26 15.61 -4.72
C PRO A 213 15.54 15.00 -5.27
N THR A 214 16.28 14.25 -4.44
CA THR A 214 17.56 13.62 -4.82
C THR A 214 17.41 12.55 -5.90
N LEU A 215 16.22 11.96 -6.03
CA LEU A 215 15.90 10.99 -7.08
C LEU A 215 15.03 11.59 -8.18
N ALA A 216 14.62 12.86 -8.09
CA ALA A 216 13.56 13.42 -8.93
C ALA A 216 12.37 12.44 -9.02
N ASN A 217 11.84 12.02 -7.86
CA ASN A 217 10.81 10.98 -7.82
C ASN A 217 9.93 11.11 -6.56
N THR A 218 8.82 10.37 -6.54
CA THR A 218 7.90 10.28 -5.40
C THR A 218 8.05 8.95 -4.66
N ARG A 219 7.70 8.91 -3.37
CA ARG A 219 7.51 7.66 -2.62
C ARG A 219 6.18 7.02 -2.96
N TYR A 220 6.18 5.71 -3.04
CA TYR A 220 4.99 4.89 -3.18
C TYR A 220 4.26 4.73 -1.84
N LEU A 221 5.02 4.60 -0.76
CA LEU A 221 4.53 4.40 0.61
C LEU A 221 5.59 4.90 1.62
N LEU A 222 5.28 4.94 2.92
CA LEU A 222 6.15 5.53 3.94
C LEU A 222 6.92 4.52 4.81
N ASN A 223 6.57 3.24 4.83
CA ASN A 223 7.34 2.23 5.59
C ASN A 223 8.22 1.34 4.69
N GLY A 224 9.06 0.49 5.27
CA GLY A 224 9.88 -0.42 4.45
C GLY A 224 10.73 -1.38 5.28
N PRO A 225 10.98 -2.60 4.76
CA PRO A 225 11.75 -3.59 5.48
C PRO A 225 13.23 -3.19 5.56
N VAL A 226 13.76 -3.17 6.77
CA VAL A 226 15.17 -2.94 7.09
C VAL A 226 15.65 -4.09 7.95
N ALA A 227 16.78 -4.70 7.58
CA ALA A 227 17.42 -5.69 8.43
C ALA A 227 18.40 -5.03 9.41
N PHE A 228 18.43 -5.55 10.64
CA PHE A 228 19.43 -5.19 11.64
C PHE A 228 20.20 -6.44 12.07
N LYS A 229 21.51 -6.30 12.25
CA LYS A 229 22.37 -7.31 12.87
C LYS A 229 22.66 -6.89 14.30
N LEU A 230 22.41 -7.81 15.22
CA LEU A 230 22.75 -7.67 16.63
C LEU A 230 23.94 -8.60 16.89
N ALA A 231 25.02 -8.08 17.48
CA ALA A 231 26.21 -8.87 17.77
C ALA A 231 26.73 -8.56 19.17
N THR A 232 27.18 -9.61 19.86
CA THR A 232 27.73 -9.54 21.22
C THR A 232 29.09 -10.21 21.29
N THR A 233 29.86 -9.98 22.37
CA THR A 233 31.17 -10.62 22.57
C THR A 233 31.06 -11.99 23.25
N ILE A 234 29.92 -12.27 23.88
CA ILE A 234 29.63 -13.51 24.61
C ILE A 234 28.53 -14.35 23.94
N GLN A 235 28.34 -15.59 24.38
CA GLN A 235 27.24 -16.45 23.94
C GLN A 235 26.03 -16.34 24.88
N ASN A 236 24.91 -16.96 24.49
CA ASN A 236 23.73 -17.17 25.33
C ASN A 236 23.04 -15.89 25.85
N VAL A 237 23.19 -14.76 25.15
CA VAL A 237 22.32 -13.59 25.38
C VAL A 237 20.90 -13.95 24.93
N GLU A 238 19.95 -13.76 25.83
CA GLU A 238 18.53 -14.06 25.66
C GLU A 238 17.77 -12.83 25.18
N ILE A 239 16.95 -12.99 24.15
CA ILE A 239 16.01 -12.01 23.65
C ILE A 239 14.68 -12.23 24.37
N HIS A 240 14.31 -11.29 25.24
CA HIS A 240 12.98 -11.29 25.86
C HIS A 240 11.95 -10.54 25.02
N LYS A 241 12.32 -9.35 24.53
CA LYS A 241 11.45 -8.52 23.69
C LYS A 241 12.28 -7.76 22.67
N VAL A 242 11.74 -7.62 21.46
CA VAL A 242 12.24 -6.73 20.42
C VAL A 242 11.03 -5.98 19.89
N LYS A 243 11.10 -4.65 19.88
CA LYS A 243 10.01 -3.81 19.36
C LYS A 243 10.55 -2.70 18.48
N LEU A 244 9.79 -2.31 17.46
CA LEU A 244 9.98 -1.07 16.72
C LEU A 244 9.02 -0.02 17.26
N LYS A 245 9.54 1.09 17.76
CA LYS A 245 8.76 2.28 18.11
C LYS A 245 8.78 3.25 16.94
N VAL A 246 7.60 3.56 16.41
CA VAL A 246 7.37 4.59 15.41
C VAL A 246 6.69 5.76 16.11
N PRO A 247 7.39 6.89 16.33
CA PRO A 247 6.80 8.06 17.00
C PRO A 247 5.48 8.50 16.36
N ASN A 248 4.53 8.93 17.20
CA ASN A 248 3.20 9.38 16.78
C ASN A 248 2.35 8.33 16.02
N GLU A 249 2.76 7.06 16.06
CA GLU A 249 2.02 5.95 15.44
C GLU A 249 1.83 4.80 16.44
N GLY A 250 2.92 4.16 16.90
CA GLY A 250 2.79 3.01 17.78
C GLY A 250 4.10 2.30 18.12
N VAL A 251 3.97 1.20 18.86
CA VAL A 251 5.08 0.31 19.21
C VAL A 251 4.72 -1.10 18.77
N TYR A 252 5.54 -1.67 17.90
CA TYR A 252 5.26 -2.90 17.16
C TYR A 252 6.19 -4.02 17.58
N ASP A 253 5.65 -5.17 17.93
CA ASP A 253 6.45 -6.33 18.29
C ASP A 253 7.18 -6.93 17.08
N ILE A 254 8.41 -7.37 17.30
CA ILE A 254 9.22 -8.12 16.35
C ILE A 254 9.44 -9.51 16.94
N THR A 255 8.76 -10.51 16.37
CA THR A 255 8.68 -11.86 16.93
C THR A 255 9.27 -12.91 16.00
N LEU A 256 9.44 -14.14 16.49
CA LEU A 256 9.73 -15.26 15.60
C LEU A 256 8.48 -15.58 14.77
N PRO A 257 8.58 -15.59 13.42
CA PRO A 257 7.42 -15.76 12.57
C PRO A 257 7.06 -17.24 12.42
N GLN A 258 5.76 -17.55 12.32
CA GLN A 258 5.31 -18.86 11.82
C GLN A 258 5.53 -18.97 10.31
N ILE A 259 5.18 -17.90 9.57
CA ILE A 259 5.39 -17.77 8.13
C ILE A 259 6.23 -16.51 7.88
N LYS A 260 7.38 -16.67 7.23
CA LYS A 260 8.27 -15.55 6.91
C LYS A 260 7.77 -14.80 5.66
N LYS A 261 7.24 -13.59 5.87
CA LYS A 261 6.94 -12.65 4.77
C LYS A 261 7.90 -11.46 4.82
N SER A 262 8.39 -11.03 3.68
CA SER A 262 9.42 -9.99 3.59
C SER A 262 8.98 -8.59 3.98
N TRP A 263 7.66 -8.32 3.94
CA TRP A 263 7.06 -7.05 4.35
C TRP A 263 6.43 -7.20 5.74
N SER A 264 7.21 -7.68 6.71
CA SER A 264 6.75 -7.87 8.10
C SER A 264 7.89 -7.70 9.11
N ASN A 265 7.53 -7.47 10.37
CA ASN A 265 8.46 -7.49 11.49
C ASN A 265 8.77 -8.92 11.90
N PHE A 266 10.04 -9.33 11.88
CA PHE A 266 10.40 -10.67 12.36
C PHE A 266 11.84 -10.80 12.85
N ILE A 267 12.07 -11.72 13.78
CA ILE A 267 13.39 -12.24 14.12
C ILE A 267 13.75 -13.33 13.11
N GLU A 268 14.92 -13.26 12.48
CA GLU A 268 15.35 -14.25 11.49
C GLU A 268 15.60 -15.61 12.18
N PRO A 269 14.80 -16.66 11.89
CA PRO A 269 14.87 -17.92 12.64
C PRO A 269 16.26 -18.56 12.62
N ARG A 270 16.98 -18.48 11.49
CA ARG A 270 18.33 -19.03 11.35
C ARG A 270 19.40 -18.30 12.16
N SER A 271 19.09 -17.10 12.65
CA SER A 271 20.03 -16.26 13.40
C SER A 271 19.92 -16.42 14.91
N VAL A 272 18.98 -17.21 15.40
CA VAL A 272 18.75 -17.45 16.84
C VAL A 272 18.63 -18.95 17.12
N ARG A 273 18.74 -19.32 18.39
CA ARG A 273 18.45 -20.67 18.90
C ARG A 273 17.24 -20.59 19.82
N VAL A 274 16.36 -21.58 19.74
CA VAL A 274 15.18 -21.66 20.60
C VAL A 274 15.37 -22.83 21.56
N GLU A 275 15.35 -22.55 22.86
CA GLU A 275 15.51 -23.53 23.94
C GLU A 275 14.31 -23.42 24.90
N GLY A 276 13.32 -24.30 24.73
CA GLY A 276 12.03 -24.14 25.40
C GLY A 276 11.34 -22.85 24.96
N GLN A 277 11.06 -21.94 25.91
CA GLN A 277 10.49 -20.62 25.63
C GLN A 277 11.54 -19.54 25.37
N LYS A 278 12.83 -19.86 25.51
CA LYS A 278 13.92 -18.87 25.39
C LYS A 278 14.35 -18.71 23.95
N ILE A 279 14.57 -17.46 23.54
CA ILE A 279 15.16 -17.11 22.25
C ILE A 279 16.57 -16.60 22.53
N LEU A 280 17.58 -17.35 22.10
CA LEU A 280 18.99 -17.06 22.38
C LEU A 280 19.70 -16.63 21.10
N PHE A 281 20.69 -15.76 21.22
CA PHE A 281 21.59 -15.44 20.10
C PHE A 281 22.27 -16.73 19.59
N ASN A 282 22.39 -16.88 18.27
CA ASN A 282 23.13 -17.96 17.64
C ASN A 282 24.54 -17.48 17.28
N ASN A 283 25.58 -18.17 17.76
CA ASN A 283 26.98 -17.76 17.54
C ASN A 283 27.24 -16.28 17.87
N LYS A 284 26.74 -15.82 19.04
CA LYS A 284 26.86 -14.45 19.54
C LYS A 284 26.14 -13.38 18.70
N LYS A 285 25.32 -13.80 17.73
CA LYS A 285 24.63 -12.91 16.80
C LYS A 285 23.13 -13.19 16.76
N ALA A 286 22.36 -12.20 16.36
CA ALA A 286 20.97 -12.31 15.96
C ALA A 286 20.72 -11.35 14.79
N LYS A 287 19.69 -11.62 13.99
CA LYS A 287 19.24 -10.74 12.92
C LYS A 287 17.75 -10.53 13.05
N ILE A 288 17.33 -9.28 12.89
CA ILE A 288 15.92 -8.90 12.89
C ILE A 288 15.61 -8.14 11.61
N ASN A 289 14.35 -8.17 11.20
CA ASN A 289 13.79 -7.35 10.14
C ASN A 289 12.68 -6.50 10.74
N ALA A 290 12.71 -5.20 10.51
CA ALA A 290 11.69 -4.26 10.97
C ALA A 290 11.18 -3.43 9.80
N LEU A 291 9.88 -3.16 9.76
CA LEU A 291 9.25 -2.20 8.86
C LEU A 291 9.45 -0.78 9.39
N VAL A 292 10.66 -0.22 9.21
CA VAL A 292 10.95 1.16 9.62
C VAL A 292 10.02 2.11 8.84
N SER A 293 9.62 3.25 9.45
CA SER A 293 8.68 4.18 8.83
C SER A 293 9.25 5.59 8.67
N ARG A 294 8.98 6.25 7.55
CA ARG A 294 9.24 7.69 7.34
C ARG A 294 8.14 8.57 7.90
N TYR A 295 6.97 8.02 8.22
CA TYR A 295 5.86 8.72 8.86
C TYR A 295 6.25 9.69 10.00
N PRO A 296 7.13 9.32 10.96
CA PRO A 296 7.49 10.21 12.06
C PRO A 296 8.48 11.33 11.70
N TYR A 297 8.96 11.39 10.45
CA TYR A 297 10.01 12.34 10.05
C TYR A 297 9.62 13.78 10.41
N PRO A 298 10.53 14.57 11.03
CA PRO A 298 11.96 14.31 11.23
C PRO A 298 12.32 13.56 12.52
N THR A 299 11.36 13.01 13.25
CA THR A 299 11.61 12.21 14.46
C THR A 299 12.07 10.81 14.09
N GLU A 300 13.07 10.30 14.81
CA GLU A 300 13.66 8.98 14.55
C GLU A 300 12.77 7.84 15.04
N ASN A 301 12.76 6.75 14.27
CA ASN A 301 12.27 5.47 14.74
C ASN A 301 13.24 4.92 15.79
N LYS A 302 12.75 4.02 16.65
CA LYS A 302 13.61 3.43 17.68
C LYS A 302 13.42 1.92 17.77
N LEU A 303 14.53 1.21 17.91
CA LEU A 303 14.56 -0.20 18.22
C LEU A 303 14.63 -0.37 19.74
N ILE A 304 13.62 -0.98 20.34
CA ILE A 304 13.58 -1.29 21.77
C ILE A 304 13.95 -2.75 21.95
N LEU A 305 14.99 -3.01 22.74
CA LEU A 305 15.49 -4.35 23.03
C LEU A 305 15.39 -4.62 24.53
N THR A 306 14.78 -5.73 24.89
CA THR A 306 14.87 -6.30 26.24
C THR A 306 15.67 -7.58 26.16
N LEU A 307 16.87 -7.56 26.74
CA LEU A 307 17.84 -8.66 26.68
C LEU A 307 18.17 -9.13 28.10
N ALA A 308 18.40 -10.43 28.27
CA ALA A 308 19.04 -10.96 29.47
C ALA A 308 20.42 -11.52 29.11
N SER A 309 21.44 -11.08 29.82
CA SER A 309 22.83 -11.44 29.55
C SER A 309 23.41 -12.25 30.72
N PRO A 310 24.07 -13.39 30.47
CA PRO A 310 24.70 -14.17 31.55
C PRO A 310 25.89 -13.46 32.20
N GLU A 311 26.55 -12.57 31.44
CA GLU A 311 27.73 -11.79 31.84
C GLU A 311 27.64 -10.38 31.24
N SER A 312 28.47 -9.45 31.73
CA SER A 312 28.57 -8.13 31.09
C SER A 312 29.23 -8.26 29.72
N THR A 313 28.64 -7.62 28.71
CA THR A 313 29.09 -7.64 27.31
C THR A 313 28.87 -6.28 26.66
N THR A 314 29.31 -6.14 25.42
CA THR A 314 28.90 -5.06 24.53
C THR A 314 27.94 -5.62 23.47
N LEU A 315 26.91 -4.85 23.13
CA LEU A 315 26.04 -5.09 21.99
C LEU A 315 26.38 -4.10 20.88
N SER A 316 26.72 -4.62 19.70
CA SER A 316 26.75 -3.85 18.45
C SER A 316 25.43 -4.02 17.71
N VAL A 317 24.93 -2.93 17.14
CA VAL A 317 23.75 -2.93 16.27
C VAL A 317 24.14 -2.34 14.92
N ASP A 318 24.05 -3.15 13.87
CA ASP A 318 24.27 -2.69 12.50
C ASP A 318 22.94 -2.63 11.75
N MET A 319 22.72 -1.56 10.99
CA MET A 319 21.55 -1.36 10.13
C MET A 319 21.91 -1.61 8.66
N GLN A 320 21.05 -2.33 7.96
CA GLN A 320 21.13 -2.48 6.51
C GLN A 320 20.69 -1.21 5.80
N HIS A 321 21.45 -0.79 4.80
CA HIS A 321 21.02 0.21 3.81
C HIS A 321 21.65 -0.13 2.45
N GLY A 322 21.15 0.49 1.38
CA GLY A 322 21.64 0.25 0.03
C GLY A 322 21.05 1.22 -0.98
N ASP A 323 21.31 0.92 -2.25
CA ASP A 323 21.00 1.79 -3.37
C ASP A 323 19.56 1.62 -3.85
N PHE A 324 18.95 2.70 -4.29
CA PHE A 324 17.71 2.65 -5.06
C PHE A 324 18.00 2.18 -6.50
N VAL A 325 17.28 1.16 -6.94
CA VAL A 325 17.28 0.72 -8.34
C VAL A 325 15.87 0.89 -8.89
N PRO A 326 15.66 1.68 -9.97
CA PRO A 326 14.32 2.06 -10.43
C PRO A 326 13.41 0.92 -10.85
N THR A 327 13.95 -0.28 -11.12
CA THR A 327 13.20 -1.46 -11.57
C THR A 327 13.03 -2.52 -10.49
N LYS A 328 13.56 -2.29 -9.28
CA LYS A 328 13.49 -3.23 -8.15
C LYS A 328 12.61 -2.65 -7.07
N ASN A 329 11.89 -3.50 -6.35
CA ASN A 329 11.04 -3.11 -5.21
C ASN A 329 11.75 -3.23 -3.85
N ARG A 330 13.09 -3.29 -3.86
CA ARG A 330 13.97 -3.33 -2.70
C ARG A 330 15.30 -2.70 -3.02
N GLN A 331 15.95 -2.17 -1.98
CA GLN A 331 17.32 -1.68 -2.06
C GLN A 331 18.25 -2.77 -2.62
N GLN A 332 19.22 -2.35 -3.43
CA GLN A 332 20.29 -3.21 -3.97
C GLN A 332 21.64 -2.83 -3.36
N ASN A 333 22.69 -3.60 -3.66
CA ASN A 333 24.06 -3.36 -3.19
C ASN A 333 24.16 -3.13 -1.68
N CYS A 334 23.35 -3.87 -0.92
CA CYS A 334 23.17 -3.55 0.48
C CYS A 334 24.42 -3.81 1.32
N GLN A 335 24.68 -2.86 2.21
CA GLN A 335 25.74 -2.90 3.20
C GLN A 335 25.16 -2.75 4.62
N PHE A 336 25.99 -2.96 5.62
CA PHE A 336 25.63 -2.81 7.03
C PHE A 336 26.53 -1.76 7.66
N THR A 337 25.92 -0.77 8.31
CA THR A 337 26.63 0.26 9.07
C THR A 337 26.27 0.14 10.53
N GLN A 338 27.28 0.18 11.40
CA GLN A 338 27.09 0.16 12.84
C GLN A 338 26.43 1.47 13.27
N ILE A 339 25.23 1.38 13.87
CA ILE A 339 24.44 2.51 14.33
C ILE A 339 24.48 2.69 15.85
N ALA A 340 24.86 1.64 16.58
CA ALA A 340 25.04 1.73 18.02
C ALA A 340 26.04 0.68 18.53
N GLN A 341 26.71 1.03 19.61
CA GLN A 341 27.50 0.12 20.44
C GLN A 341 27.25 0.47 21.90
N VAL A 342 26.58 -0.43 22.61
CA VAL A 342 26.10 -0.15 23.97
C VAL A 342 26.55 -1.24 24.95
N PRO A 343 26.91 -0.88 26.20
CA PRO A 343 27.17 -1.86 27.24
C PRO A 343 25.87 -2.59 27.61
N VAL A 344 25.99 -3.88 27.91
CA VAL A 344 24.92 -4.74 28.40
C VAL A 344 25.44 -5.37 29.69
N ALA A 345 24.81 -5.06 30.82
CA ALA A 345 25.18 -5.62 32.11
C ALA A 345 24.74 -7.08 32.22
N LYS A 346 25.35 -7.83 33.15
CA LYS A 346 24.81 -9.12 33.57
C LYS A 346 23.37 -8.96 34.09
N GLY A 347 22.47 -9.86 33.69
CA GLY A 347 21.05 -9.81 34.01
C GLY A 347 20.22 -9.10 32.93
N PHE A 348 19.10 -8.51 33.34
CA PHE A 348 18.15 -7.87 32.44
C PHE A 348 18.60 -6.46 32.02
N ASN A 349 18.44 -6.15 30.74
CA ASN A 349 18.76 -4.87 30.14
C ASN A 349 17.61 -4.42 29.25
N GLN A 350 17.27 -3.14 29.33
CA GLN A 350 16.35 -2.49 28.41
C GLN A 350 17.12 -1.40 27.66
N LEU A 351 17.17 -1.52 26.35
CA LEU A 351 17.92 -0.65 25.46
C LEU A 351 16.96 0.01 24.48
N GLU A 352 17.19 1.28 24.17
CA GLU A 352 16.45 2.02 23.16
C GLU A 352 17.46 2.62 22.19
N ILE A 353 17.48 2.12 20.96
CA ILE A 353 18.45 2.48 19.92
C ILE A 353 17.74 3.33 18.87
N SER A 354 18.17 4.58 18.71
CA SER A 354 17.72 5.44 17.61
C SER A 354 18.15 4.89 16.25
N ILE A 355 17.25 4.95 15.28
CA ILE A 355 17.53 4.61 13.89
C ILE A 355 17.94 5.90 13.15
N PRO A 356 19.20 6.03 12.69
CA PRO A 356 19.69 7.26 12.10
C PRO A 356 18.96 7.63 10.81
N ARG A 357 18.65 8.92 10.66
CA ARG A 357 17.79 9.40 9.57
C ARG A 357 18.45 9.23 8.21
N GLU A 358 19.73 9.54 8.12
CA GLU A 358 20.56 9.47 6.92
C GLU A 358 20.60 8.07 6.32
N LEU A 359 20.55 7.02 7.17
CA LEU A 359 20.49 5.63 6.71
C LEU A 359 19.06 5.17 6.40
N SER A 360 18.06 5.86 6.95
CA SER A 360 16.65 5.59 6.73
C SER A 360 16.01 6.45 5.64
N GLU A 361 16.77 7.30 4.93
CA GLU A 361 16.21 8.16 3.89
C GLU A 361 15.52 7.36 2.78
N TRP A 362 15.99 6.14 2.52
CA TRP A 362 15.40 5.22 1.53
C TRP A 362 14.30 4.30 2.11
N VAL A 363 13.90 4.50 3.36
CA VAL A 363 12.71 3.91 3.96
C VAL A 363 11.48 4.63 3.40
N GLY A 364 10.43 3.88 3.06
CA GLY A 364 9.32 4.40 2.26
C GLY A 364 9.68 4.38 0.77
N TYR A 365 9.49 3.23 0.13
CA TYR A 365 10.09 2.92 -1.16
C TYR A 365 9.68 3.91 -2.26
N PRO A 366 10.61 4.44 -3.09
CA PRO A 366 10.27 5.28 -4.24
C PRO A 366 9.39 4.52 -5.24
N THR A 367 8.61 5.23 -6.06
CA THR A 367 7.88 4.60 -7.15
C THR A 367 8.87 4.03 -8.17
N ILE A 368 8.51 2.86 -8.73
CA ILE A 368 9.37 2.08 -9.62
C ILE A 368 8.84 2.07 -11.04
N PHE A 369 9.75 1.82 -11.98
CA PHE A 369 9.43 1.55 -13.36
C PHE A 369 9.10 0.07 -13.54
N LYS A 370 7.87 -0.21 -13.95
CA LYS A 370 7.43 -1.57 -14.31
C LYS A 370 7.66 -1.80 -15.79
N GLN A 371 8.15 -2.99 -16.12
CA GLN A 371 8.31 -3.40 -17.51
C GLN A 371 6.94 -3.68 -18.12
N ILE A 372 6.65 -3.06 -19.27
CA ILE A 372 5.47 -3.31 -20.10
C ILE A 372 5.97 -3.47 -21.53
N GLY A 373 5.83 -4.68 -22.09
CA GLY A 373 6.51 -5.05 -23.32
C GLY A 373 8.04 -4.95 -23.17
N THR A 374 8.68 -4.19 -24.05
CA THR A 374 10.15 -3.98 -24.04
C THR A 374 10.58 -2.71 -23.31
N ARG A 375 9.64 -1.92 -22.78
CA ARG A 375 9.87 -0.61 -22.18
C ARG A 375 9.51 -0.59 -20.71
N TYR A 376 9.97 0.43 -20.00
CA TYR A 376 9.82 0.58 -18.56
C TYR A 376 9.11 1.89 -18.23
N TYR A 377 8.03 1.82 -17.44
CA TYR A 377 7.15 2.95 -17.16
C TYR A 377 6.91 3.12 -15.65
N ASN A 378 7.01 4.36 -15.14
CA ASN A 378 6.69 4.70 -13.75
C ASN A 378 5.29 5.29 -13.61
N ASN A 379 4.27 4.45 -13.78
CA ASN A 379 2.89 4.91 -13.80
C ASN A 379 2.41 5.49 -12.46
N TYR A 380 2.97 5.05 -11.33
CA TYR A 380 2.57 5.58 -10.02
C TYR A 380 2.99 7.03 -9.83
N HIS A 381 4.19 7.40 -10.29
CA HIS A 381 4.62 8.80 -10.23
C HIS A 381 3.66 9.72 -11.01
N PHE A 382 3.27 9.31 -12.21
CA PHE A 382 2.28 10.05 -13.00
C PHE A 382 0.88 10.08 -12.37
N ILE A 383 0.45 8.99 -11.73
CA ILE A 383 -0.80 9.00 -10.93
C ILE A 383 -0.70 10.06 -9.83
N HIS A 384 0.43 10.18 -9.15
CA HIS A 384 0.60 11.20 -8.12
C HIS A 384 0.46 12.62 -8.70
N ILE A 385 1.14 12.92 -9.82
CA ILE A 385 1.05 14.22 -10.51
C ILE A 385 -0.40 14.54 -10.88
N VAL A 386 -1.07 13.66 -11.62
CA VAL A 386 -2.44 13.88 -12.09
C VAL A 386 -3.41 14.06 -10.93
N LYS A 387 -3.23 13.34 -9.82
CA LYS A 387 -4.08 13.51 -8.64
C LYS A 387 -3.86 14.85 -7.95
N MET A 388 -2.64 15.38 -7.95
CA MET A 388 -2.40 16.74 -7.46
C MET A 388 -3.08 17.78 -8.35
N GLU A 389 -3.09 17.61 -9.67
CA GLU A 389 -3.84 18.48 -10.58
C GLU A 389 -5.35 18.41 -10.29
N ASP A 390 -5.92 17.19 -10.26
CA ASP A 390 -7.34 16.96 -9.95
C ASP A 390 -7.72 17.61 -8.60
N PHE A 391 -6.87 17.48 -7.57
CA PHE A 391 -7.14 18.03 -6.25
C PHE A 391 -7.01 19.55 -6.19
N TYR A 392 -6.12 20.14 -7.00
CA TYR A 392 -6.09 21.59 -7.16
C TYR A 392 -7.37 22.10 -7.85
N GLU A 393 -7.85 21.41 -8.89
CA GLU A 393 -9.13 21.72 -9.54
C GLU A 393 -10.31 21.64 -8.55
N ASP A 394 -10.32 20.62 -7.67
CA ASP A 394 -11.38 20.41 -6.68
C ASP A 394 -11.36 21.42 -5.53
N THR A 395 -10.19 21.92 -5.12
CA THR A 395 -10.03 22.66 -3.84
C THR A 395 -9.51 24.08 -3.98
N GLY A 396 -8.80 24.40 -5.06
CA GLY A 396 -8.05 25.64 -5.21
C GLY A 396 -6.80 25.77 -4.32
N GLU A 397 -6.43 24.73 -3.57
CA GLU A 397 -5.31 24.77 -2.61
C GLU A 397 -3.95 24.71 -3.32
N ASN A 398 -3.16 25.78 -3.19
CA ASN A 398 -1.91 25.96 -3.94
C ASN A 398 -0.84 24.88 -3.65
N ILE A 399 -0.93 24.18 -2.52
CA ILE A 399 0.00 23.08 -2.21
C ILE A 399 -0.11 21.94 -3.21
N PHE A 400 -1.32 21.63 -3.69
CA PHE A 400 -1.50 20.59 -4.71
C PHE A 400 -0.89 21.03 -6.03
N LYS A 401 -1.16 22.27 -6.46
CA LYS A 401 -0.52 22.86 -7.65
C LYS A 401 1.01 22.82 -7.56
N HIS A 402 1.57 23.22 -6.41
CA HIS A 402 3.01 23.18 -6.17
C HIS A 402 3.60 21.77 -6.38
N TYR A 403 2.99 20.74 -5.78
CA TYR A 403 3.48 19.37 -5.93
C TYR A 403 3.24 18.79 -7.33
N ALA A 404 2.13 19.13 -8.00
CA ALA A 404 1.90 18.76 -9.39
C ALA A 404 3.02 19.30 -10.30
N GLU A 405 3.31 20.61 -10.22
CA GLU A 405 4.35 21.26 -11.01
C GLU A 405 5.73 20.70 -10.68
N LYS A 406 6.06 20.59 -9.39
CA LYS A 406 7.35 20.08 -8.92
C LYS A 406 7.62 18.65 -9.38
N TRP A 407 6.65 17.75 -9.22
CA TRP A 407 6.81 16.36 -9.66
C TRP A 407 6.78 16.23 -11.18
N ASN A 408 6.09 17.12 -11.90
CA ASN A 408 6.20 17.17 -13.35
C ASN A 408 7.58 17.64 -13.82
N GLU A 409 8.23 18.59 -13.13
CA GLU A 409 9.62 18.96 -13.41
C GLU A 409 10.58 17.77 -13.22
N TYR A 410 10.31 16.89 -12.25
CA TYR A 410 11.10 15.68 -12.07
C TYR A 410 11.07 14.77 -13.30
N VAL A 411 9.91 14.58 -13.92
CA VAL A 411 9.79 13.81 -15.17
C VAL A 411 10.66 14.41 -16.28
N LYS A 412 10.74 15.74 -16.37
CA LYS A 412 11.60 16.44 -17.35
C LYS A 412 13.09 16.23 -17.09
N MET A 413 13.47 15.96 -15.85
CA MET A 413 14.86 15.66 -15.47
C MET A 413 15.26 14.22 -15.82
N TRP A 414 14.34 13.26 -15.86
CA TRP A 414 14.69 11.84 -16.04
C TRP A 414 15.58 11.54 -17.25
N PRO A 415 15.38 12.13 -18.44
CA PRO A 415 16.24 11.86 -19.60
C PRO A 415 17.72 12.25 -19.42
N THR A 416 18.03 13.15 -18.49
CA THR A 416 19.41 13.59 -18.22
C THR A 416 20.05 12.87 -17.03
N MET A 417 19.30 12.04 -16.32
CA MET A 417 19.76 11.30 -15.16
C MET A 417 20.22 9.89 -15.56
N GLU A 418 21.48 9.57 -15.29
CA GLU A 418 22.05 8.23 -15.54
C GLU A 418 21.21 7.12 -14.88
N LEU A 419 20.67 7.40 -13.68
CA LEU A 419 19.78 6.52 -12.93
C LEU A 419 18.59 6.00 -13.76
N TYR A 420 18.05 6.81 -14.68
CA TYR A 420 16.85 6.51 -15.46
C TYR A 420 17.15 6.22 -16.93
N ASN A 421 18.40 5.90 -17.27
CA ASN A 421 18.75 5.53 -18.65
C ASN A 421 17.92 4.32 -19.14
N GLY A 422 17.34 4.44 -20.34
CA GLY A 422 16.45 3.44 -20.93
C GLY A 422 15.03 3.38 -20.35
N MET A 423 14.65 4.32 -19.48
CA MET A 423 13.31 4.41 -18.89
C MET A 423 12.44 5.46 -19.62
N GLU A 424 11.12 5.26 -19.64
CA GLU A 424 10.20 6.18 -20.31
C GLU A 424 9.84 7.37 -19.40
N ALA A 425 10.04 8.59 -19.90
CA ALA A 425 9.58 9.84 -19.29
C ALA A 425 8.13 10.19 -19.67
N ARG A 426 7.28 9.17 -19.80
CA ARG A 426 5.86 9.27 -20.11
C ARG A 426 5.12 8.10 -19.51
N THR A 427 3.79 8.19 -19.45
CA THR A 427 2.96 7.03 -19.12
C THR A 427 2.91 6.03 -20.25
N TYR A 428 2.58 4.80 -19.88
CA TYR A 428 2.12 3.82 -20.86
C TYR A 428 0.78 4.29 -21.42
N GLU A 429 0.67 4.38 -22.75
CA GLU A 429 -0.42 5.08 -23.45
C GLU A 429 -1.82 4.54 -23.13
N PHE A 430 -1.91 3.24 -22.82
CA PHE A 430 -3.16 2.60 -22.47
C PHE A 430 -3.48 2.68 -20.99
N ILE A 431 -2.71 3.38 -20.15
CA ILE A 431 -3.05 3.65 -18.75
C ILE A 431 -3.96 4.87 -18.63
N ARG A 432 -4.99 4.72 -17.82
CA ARG A 432 -5.95 5.76 -17.51
C ARG A 432 -5.60 6.33 -16.14
N LEU A 433 -5.22 7.61 -16.13
CA LEU A 433 -4.86 8.34 -14.92
C LEU A 433 -6.05 9.10 -14.30
N ARG A 434 -7.08 9.43 -15.10
CA ARG A 434 -8.30 10.18 -14.70
C ARG A 434 -9.60 9.36 -14.81
#